data_AF-A0A0T5NWE5-F1
#
_entry.id   AF-A0A0T5NWE5-F1
#
_cell.length_a   1.000
_cell.length_b   1.000
_cell.length_c   1.000
_cell.angle_alpha   90.00
_cell.angle_beta   90.00
_cell.angle_gamma   90.00
#
_symmetry.space_group_name_H-M   'P 1'
#
loop_
_entity.id
_entity.type
_entity.pdbx_description
1 polymer ?
#
loop_
_entity_poly.entity_id
_entity_poly.type
_entity_poly.pdbx_seq_one_letter_code
_entity_poly.pdbx_strand_id
1 'polypeptide(L)'
;MYNSIKYIAFGLGVVFLVVAGYLVYAVKTLDLVPPVDTTAAHTEARQAFLADLPDTDCVRAADITGVARARGWNAVQEPHFDWCVTPDTVQTWLRVTVEPALPFSTEDENAQIFAFDNAGCAVDWSYASGPGSTCAE
;
A
#
# COMPACT_ATOMS: atom_id res chain seq x y z
N MET A 1 16.90 38.69 -48.08
CA MET A 1 17.46 37.92 -46.92
C MET A 1 16.52 37.85 -45.72
N TYR A 2 15.73 38.88 -45.38
CA TYR A 2 14.87 38.87 -44.18
C TYR A 2 13.70 37.86 -44.23
N ASN A 3 13.09 37.62 -45.40
CA ASN A 3 11.98 36.66 -45.52
C ASN A 3 12.44 35.20 -45.40
N SER A 4 13.63 34.85 -45.90
CA SER A 4 14.18 33.50 -45.83
C SER A 4 14.43 33.04 -44.38
N ILE A 5 14.83 33.95 -43.49
CA ILE A 5 15.07 33.66 -42.06
C ILE A 5 13.75 33.32 -41.35
N LYS A 6 12.64 33.98 -41.71
CA LYS A 6 11.32 33.71 -41.13
C LYS A 6 10.80 32.31 -41.48
N TYR A 7 11.00 31.88 -42.73
CA TYR A 7 10.57 30.54 -43.16
C TYR A 7 11.42 29.43 -42.54
N ILE A 8 12.72 29.68 -42.31
CA ILE A 8 13.60 28.74 -41.60
C ILE A 8 13.19 28.62 -40.13
N ALA A 9 12.96 29.74 -39.44
CA ALA A 9 12.51 29.74 -38.05
C ALA A 9 11.14 29.05 -37.88
N PHE A 10 10.21 29.31 -38.80
CA PHE A 10 8.90 28.65 -38.81
C PHE A 10 9.02 27.15 -39.07
N GLY A 11 9.85 26.74 -40.05
CA GLY A 11 10.10 25.33 -40.34
C GLY A 11 10.70 24.58 -39.15
N LEU A 12 11.69 25.18 -38.47
CA LEU A 12 12.30 24.59 -37.28
C LEU A 12 11.30 24.49 -36.11
N GLY A 13 10.44 25.50 -35.93
CA GLY A 13 9.38 25.46 -34.91
C GLY A 13 8.38 24.33 -35.15
N VAL A 14 7.97 24.11 -36.40
CA VAL A 14 7.06 23.01 -36.76
C VAL A 14 7.72 21.65 -36.54
N VAL A 15 8.99 21.48 -36.94
CA VAL A 15 9.73 20.23 -36.70
C VAL A 15 9.86 19.96 -35.20
N PHE A 16 10.17 20.98 -34.39
CA PHE A 16 10.24 20.83 -32.94
C PHE A 16 8.92 20.37 -32.33
N LEU A 17 7.79 20.93 -32.76
CA LEU A 17 6.47 20.52 -32.29
C LEU A 17 6.12 19.08 -32.68
N VAL A 18 6.48 18.66 -33.90
CA VAL A 18 6.28 17.28 -34.35
C VAL A 18 7.12 16.30 -33.54
N VAL A 19 8.39 16.62 -33.29
CA VAL A 19 9.28 15.78 -32.47
C VAL A 19 8.81 15.73 -31.02
N ALA A 20 8.41 16.86 -30.42
CA ALA A 20 7.87 16.89 -29.06
C ALA A 20 6.57 16.07 -28.95
N GLY A 21 5.66 16.21 -29.92
CA GLY A 21 4.43 15.43 -29.99
C GLY A 21 4.70 13.92 -30.13
N TYR A 22 5.65 13.56 -31.00
CA TYR A 22 6.07 12.16 -31.17
C TYR A 22 6.70 11.59 -29.90
N LEU A 23 7.55 12.34 -29.20
CA LEU A 23 8.16 11.90 -27.94
C LEU A 23 7.12 11.70 -26.84
N VAL A 24 6.14 12.61 -26.71
CA VAL A 24 5.03 12.45 -25.75
C VAL A 24 4.17 11.24 -26.10
N TYR A 25 3.87 11.03 -27.39
CA TYR A 25 3.15 9.86 -27.86
C TYR A 25 3.93 8.57 -27.60
N ALA A 26 5.23 8.55 -27.92
CA ALA A 26 6.13 7.42 -27.68
C ALA A 26 6.19 7.06 -26.19
N VAL A 27 6.33 8.03 -25.29
CA VAL A 27 6.31 7.77 -23.82
C VAL A 27 4.96 7.22 -23.35
N LYS A 28 3.85 7.60 -23.98
CA LYS A 28 2.51 7.10 -23.63
C LYS A 28 2.15 5.75 -24.26
N THR A 29 2.78 5.37 -25.36
CA THR A 29 2.39 4.18 -26.15
C THR A 29 3.41 3.07 -26.15
N LEU A 30 4.69 3.41 -25.95
CA LEU A 30 5.71 2.44 -25.65
C LEU A 30 5.74 2.32 -24.12
N ASP A 31 5.58 1.09 -23.60
CA ASP A 31 5.80 0.72 -22.20
C ASP A 31 7.28 0.92 -21.81
N LEU A 32 7.78 2.16 -21.94
CA LEU A 32 9.12 2.59 -21.53
C LEU A 32 9.19 2.89 -20.04
N VAL A 33 8.04 2.90 -19.36
CA VAL A 33 7.99 2.80 -17.90
C VAL A 33 8.18 1.33 -17.58
N PRO A 34 9.31 0.91 -17.00
CA PRO A 34 9.46 -0.47 -16.56
C PRO A 34 8.27 -0.82 -15.66
N PRO A 35 7.71 -2.04 -15.76
CA PRO A 35 6.64 -2.45 -14.86
C PRO A 35 7.14 -2.20 -13.45
N VAL A 36 6.43 -1.35 -12.70
CA VAL A 36 6.68 -1.20 -11.27
C VAL A 36 6.56 -2.61 -10.71
N ASP A 37 7.60 -3.09 -10.05
CA ASP A 37 7.53 -4.35 -9.32
C ASP A 37 6.53 -4.12 -8.17
N THR A 38 5.26 -4.42 -8.44
CA THR A 38 4.14 -4.15 -7.54
C THR A 38 4.27 -4.97 -6.26
N THR A 39 4.95 -6.12 -6.32
CA THR A 39 5.28 -6.92 -5.13
C THR A 39 6.33 -6.23 -4.26
N ALA A 40 7.39 -5.69 -4.86
CA ALA A 40 8.37 -4.88 -4.12
C ALA A 40 7.72 -3.63 -3.53
N ALA A 41 6.93 -2.89 -4.32
CA ALA A 41 6.25 -1.68 -3.88
C ALA A 41 5.25 -1.96 -2.74
N HIS A 42 4.47 -3.04 -2.83
CA HIS A 42 3.57 -3.47 -1.77
C HIS A 42 4.33 -3.78 -0.48
N THR A 43 5.41 -4.56 -0.59
CA THR A 43 6.24 -4.96 0.56
C THR A 43 6.88 -3.74 1.22
N GLU A 44 7.48 -2.85 0.44
CA GLU A 44 8.08 -1.61 0.92
C GLU A 44 7.05 -0.70 1.59
N ALA A 45 5.86 -0.55 1.00
CA ALA A 45 4.78 0.24 1.57
C ALA A 45 4.31 -0.32 2.91
N ARG A 46 4.15 -1.65 3.02
CA ARG A 46 3.81 -2.34 4.27
C ARG A 46 4.88 -2.13 5.34
N GLN A 47 6.16 -2.28 5.00
CA GLN A 47 7.25 -2.10 5.96
C GLN A 47 7.35 -0.65 6.43
N ALA A 48 7.20 0.32 5.52
CA ALA A 48 7.17 1.73 5.88
C ALA A 48 5.99 2.04 6.81
N PHE A 49 4.82 1.43 6.58
CA PHE A 49 3.66 1.59 7.46
C PHE A 49 3.93 1.06 8.87
N LEU A 50 4.54 -0.13 9.00
CA LEU A 50 4.89 -0.70 10.30
C LEU A 50 5.94 0.14 11.03
N ALA A 51 6.90 0.72 10.30
CA ALA A 51 7.94 1.59 10.87
C ALA A 51 7.40 2.96 11.35
N ASP A 52 6.28 3.42 10.81
CA ASP A 52 5.63 4.67 11.23
C ASP A 52 4.73 4.50 12.47
N LEU A 53 4.48 3.26 12.90
CA LEU A 53 3.72 3.02 14.12
C LEU A 53 4.47 3.55 15.35
N PRO A 54 3.77 4.05 16.37
CA PRO A 54 4.42 4.60 17.55
C PRO A 54 5.23 3.52 18.28
N ASP A 55 6.49 3.85 18.58
CA ASP A 55 7.38 3.01 19.39
C ASP A 55 6.98 3.10 20.87
N THR A 56 6.00 2.30 21.26
CA THR A 56 5.42 2.26 22.61
C THR A 56 5.06 0.83 22.99
N ASP A 57 5.04 0.55 24.29
CA ASP A 57 4.65 -0.78 24.81
C ASP A 57 3.18 -1.13 24.55
N CYS A 58 2.35 -0.17 24.12
CA CYS A 58 0.92 -0.38 23.88
C CYS A 58 0.43 0.47 22.70
N VAL A 59 0.62 -0.06 21.50
CA VAL A 59 0.07 0.52 20.26
C VAL A 59 -1.44 0.26 20.22
N ARG A 60 -2.26 1.31 20.10
CA ARG A 60 -3.74 1.17 20.08
C ARG A 60 -4.30 1.23 18.66
N ALA A 61 -5.49 0.65 18.48
CA ALA A 61 -6.20 0.68 17.20
C ALA A 61 -6.38 2.10 16.63
N ALA A 62 -6.57 3.10 17.49
CA ALA A 62 -6.69 4.49 17.10
C ALA A 62 -5.40 5.03 16.46
N ASP A 63 -4.23 4.67 17.00
CA ASP A 63 -2.93 5.10 16.49
C ASP A 63 -2.69 4.49 15.11
N ILE A 64 -2.91 3.17 14.97
CA ILE A 64 -2.78 2.43 13.71
C ILE A 64 -3.74 3.00 12.65
N THR A 65 -5.00 3.24 13.03
CA THR A 65 -6.00 3.85 12.14
C THR A 65 -5.59 5.26 11.72
N GLY A 66 -4.97 6.03 12.61
CA GLY A 66 -4.44 7.36 12.31
C GLY A 66 -3.35 7.31 11.25
N VAL A 67 -2.36 6.42 11.39
CA VAL A 67 -1.27 6.22 10.43
C VAL A 67 -1.82 5.73 9.07
N ALA A 68 -2.77 4.78 9.09
CA ALA A 68 -3.40 4.28 7.87
C ALA A 68 -4.14 5.38 7.11
N ARG A 69 -4.95 6.18 7.82
CA ARG A 69 -5.69 7.30 7.22
C ARG A 69 -4.78 8.40 6.69
N ALA A 70 -3.66 8.68 7.35
CA ALA A 70 -2.66 9.63 6.86
C ALA A 70 -2.09 9.22 5.49
N ARG A 71 -2.08 7.91 5.18
CA ARG A 71 -1.68 7.35 3.88
C ARG A 71 -2.85 7.22 2.89
N GLY A 72 -4.07 7.58 3.29
CA GLY A 72 -5.28 7.35 2.50
C GLY A 72 -5.72 5.89 2.45
N TRP A 73 -5.24 5.04 3.35
CA TRP A 73 -5.55 3.62 3.40
C TRP A 73 -6.80 3.36 4.25
N ASN A 74 -7.48 2.26 3.95
CA ASN A 74 -8.65 1.83 4.70
C ASN A 74 -8.24 1.06 5.96
N ALA A 75 -8.92 1.31 7.07
CA ALA A 75 -8.73 0.60 8.34
C ALA A 75 -10.11 0.31 8.95
N VAL A 76 -10.42 -0.96 9.16
CA VAL A 76 -11.74 -1.45 9.58
C VAL A 76 -11.59 -2.32 10.82
N GLN A 77 -12.40 -2.03 11.84
CA GLN A 77 -12.51 -2.89 13.01
C GLN A 77 -13.35 -4.10 12.63
N GLU A 78 -12.76 -5.29 12.70
CA GLU A 78 -13.46 -6.53 12.36
C GLU A 78 -14.20 -7.06 13.60
N PRO A 79 -15.47 -7.48 13.46
CA PRO A 79 -16.27 -7.97 14.58
C PRO A 79 -15.87 -9.37 15.04
N HIS A 80 -15.18 -10.14 14.19
CA HIS A 80 -14.69 -11.49 14.49
C HIS A 80 -13.51 -11.82 13.57
N PHE A 81 -12.78 -12.89 13.91
CA PHE A 81 -11.74 -13.47 13.08
C PHE A 81 -11.94 -14.99 13.04
N ASP A 82 -12.16 -15.52 11.84
CA ASP A 82 -12.65 -16.90 11.64
C ASP A 82 -11.60 -17.98 11.88
N TRP A 83 -10.34 -17.59 12.08
CA TRP A 83 -9.22 -18.51 12.21
C TRP A 83 -8.74 -18.63 13.65
N CYS A 84 -8.21 -19.81 13.95
CA CYS A 84 -7.57 -20.08 15.23
C CYS A 84 -6.22 -19.37 15.31
N VAL A 85 -6.02 -18.65 16.41
CA VAL A 85 -4.82 -17.84 16.64
C VAL A 85 -4.32 -18.01 18.06
N THR A 86 -3.04 -17.73 18.27
CA THR A 86 -2.44 -17.53 19.59
C THR A 86 -1.95 -16.08 19.70
N PRO A 87 -1.99 -15.43 20.88
CA PRO A 87 -2.51 -15.96 22.15
C PRO A 87 -4.05 -15.99 22.21
N ASP A 88 -4.59 -16.82 23.12
CA ASP A 88 -6.03 -16.89 23.42
C ASP A 88 -6.58 -15.64 24.13
N THR A 89 -5.69 -14.72 24.52
CA THR A 89 -6.04 -13.43 25.12
C THR A 89 -6.51 -12.38 24.12
N VAL A 90 -6.41 -12.64 22.81
CA VAL A 90 -6.88 -11.71 21.77
C VAL A 90 -8.40 -11.49 21.89
N GLN A 91 -8.82 -10.23 21.85
CA GLN A 91 -10.23 -9.83 21.97
C GLN A 91 -10.77 -9.17 20.72
N THR A 92 -9.98 -8.32 20.07
CA THR A 92 -10.46 -7.52 18.94
C THR A 92 -9.43 -7.42 17.82
N TRP A 93 -9.91 -7.03 16.63
CA TRP A 93 -9.15 -7.10 15.39
C TRP A 93 -9.29 -5.82 14.58
N LEU A 94 -8.19 -5.34 14.02
CA LEU A 94 -8.17 -4.24 13.06
C LEU A 94 -7.53 -4.73 11.76
N ARG A 95 -8.28 -4.60 10.66
CA ARG A 95 -7.79 -4.87 9.31
C ARG A 95 -7.40 -3.56 8.64
N VAL A 96 -6.14 -3.46 8.21
CA VAL A 96 -5.64 -2.32 7.42
C VAL A 96 -5.33 -2.80 6.01
N THR A 97 -5.95 -2.18 5.00
CA THR A 97 -5.66 -2.46 3.59
C THR A 97 -4.35 -1.80 3.18
N VAL A 98 -3.38 -2.58 2.73
CA VAL A 98 -2.07 -2.13 2.24
C VAL A 98 -2.18 -1.80 0.76
N GLU A 99 -1.71 -0.60 0.39
CA GLU A 99 -1.63 -0.15 -0.99
C GLU A 99 -0.18 0.21 -1.36
N PRO A 100 0.27 -0.05 -2.61
CA PRO A 100 -0.51 -0.61 -3.72
C PRO A 100 -0.83 -2.09 -3.51
N ALA A 101 -2.02 -2.52 -3.92
CA ALA A 101 -2.41 -3.92 -3.88
C ALA A 101 -1.51 -4.82 -4.76
N LEU A 102 -1.31 -6.06 -4.32
CA LEU A 102 -0.65 -7.11 -5.08
C LEU A 102 -1.50 -7.49 -6.31
N PRO A 103 -0.88 -7.80 -7.47
CA PRO A 103 -1.61 -8.26 -8.63
C PRO A 103 -2.22 -9.64 -8.38
N PHE A 104 -3.46 -9.85 -8.82
CA PHE A 104 -4.20 -11.14 -8.69
C PHE A 104 -4.33 -11.65 -7.25
N SER A 105 -4.45 -10.74 -6.29
CA SER A 105 -4.60 -11.06 -4.87
C SER A 105 -6.00 -10.71 -4.36
N THR A 106 -6.35 -11.28 -3.22
CA THR A 106 -7.56 -11.03 -2.46
C THR A 106 -7.39 -9.83 -1.51
N GLU A 107 -8.49 -9.33 -0.95
CA GLU A 107 -8.42 -8.27 0.06
C GLU A 107 -7.61 -8.68 1.29
N ASP A 108 -7.72 -9.94 1.71
CA ASP A 108 -7.01 -10.46 2.90
C ASP A 108 -5.50 -10.58 2.65
N GLU A 109 -5.10 -10.96 1.43
CA GLU A 109 -3.69 -10.98 1.05
C GLU A 109 -3.08 -9.57 0.96
N ASN A 110 -3.92 -8.55 0.79
CA ASN A 110 -3.52 -7.14 0.87
C ASN A 110 -3.72 -6.53 2.26
N ALA A 111 -4.09 -7.31 3.27
CA ALA A 111 -4.37 -6.78 4.59
C ALA A 111 -3.19 -6.97 5.54
N GLN A 112 -2.88 -5.93 6.31
CA GLN A 112 -2.18 -6.07 7.57
C GLN A 112 -3.22 -6.16 8.69
N ILE A 113 -3.24 -7.30 9.38
CA ILE A 113 -4.19 -7.56 10.46
C ILE A 113 -3.47 -7.38 11.80
N PHE A 114 -4.09 -6.61 12.69
CA PHE A 114 -3.65 -6.38 14.06
C PHE A 114 -4.64 -7.01 15.03
N ALA A 115 -4.10 -7.68 16.04
CA ALA A 115 -4.84 -8.24 17.16
C ALA A 115 -4.63 -7.36 18.39
N PHE A 116 -5.66 -7.24 19.24
CA PHE A 116 -5.56 -6.49 20.49
C PHE A 116 -6.04 -7.34 21.66
N ASP A 117 -5.39 -7.17 22.81
CA ASP A 117 -5.80 -7.77 24.07
C ASP A 117 -6.99 -7.01 24.73
N ASN A 118 -7.37 -7.43 25.93
CA ASN A 118 -8.43 -6.80 26.71
C ASN A 118 -8.08 -5.37 27.19
N ALA A 119 -6.80 -5.00 27.24
CA ALA A 119 -6.37 -3.64 27.54
C ALA A 119 -6.41 -2.73 26.29
N GLY A 120 -6.68 -3.29 25.11
CA GLY A 120 -6.68 -2.60 23.83
C GLY A 120 -5.28 -2.33 23.29
N CYS A 121 -4.26 -3.05 23.79
CA CYS A 121 -2.90 -3.00 23.28
C CYS A 121 -2.72 -4.00 22.15
N ALA A 122 -2.04 -3.60 21.08
CA ALA A 122 -1.69 -4.52 20.02
C ALA A 122 -0.80 -5.63 20.58
N VAL A 123 -1.09 -6.87 20.18
CA VAL A 123 -0.30 -8.05 20.57
C VAL A 123 0.19 -8.77 19.34
N ASP A 124 1.38 -9.36 19.48
CA ASP A 124 1.86 -10.32 18.49
C ASP A 124 0.92 -11.53 18.48
N TRP A 125 0.53 -11.92 17.27
CA TRP A 125 -0.35 -13.05 17.07
C TRP A 125 0.12 -13.86 15.87
N SER A 126 -0.28 -15.13 15.86
CA SER A 126 -0.06 -16.02 14.73
C SER A 126 -1.17 -17.05 14.64
N TYR A 127 -1.41 -17.56 13.43
CA TYR A 127 -2.28 -18.72 13.24
C TYR A 127 -1.74 -19.91 14.04
N ALA A 128 -2.58 -20.47 14.90
CA ALA A 128 -2.22 -21.60 15.74
C ALA A 128 -3.49 -22.34 16.19
N SER A 129 -3.36 -23.64 16.42
CA SER A 129 -4.38 -24.47 17.06
C SER A 129 -3.81 -25.17 18.29
N GLY A 130 -4.68 -25.57 19.22
CA GLY A 130 -4.30 -26.24 20.47
C GLY A 130 -4.18 -25.29 21.67
N PRO A 131 -3.58 -25.75 22.80
CA PRO A 131 -3.53 -24.99 24.04
C PRO A 131 -2.92 -23.59 23.88
N GLY A 132 -3.57 -22.57 24.44
CA GLY A 132 -3.16 -21.17 24.31
C GLY A 132 -3.53 -20.52 22.97
N SER A 133 -4.38 -21.17 22.17
CA SER A 133 -5.05 -20.57 21.01
C SER A 133 -6.53 -20.32 21.28
N THR A 134 -7.16 -19.47 20.48
CA THR A 134 -8.60 -19.16 20.52
C THR A 134 -9.50 -20.37 20.23
N CYS A 135 -8.94 -21.45 19.68
CA CYS A 135 -9.62 -22.71 19.41
C CYS A 135 -8.99 -23.87 20.20
N ALA A 136 -8.55 -23.62 21.44
CA ALA A 136 -8.02 -24.68 22.31
C ALA A 136 -9.13 -25.69 22.66
N GLU A 137 -9.27 -26.72 21.83
CA GLU A 137 -9.98 -27.98 22.14
C GLU A 137 -8.99 -29.06 22.61
#